data_AF-A0A6A3CGG4-F1
#
_entry.id   AF-A0A6A3CGG4-F1
#
_cell.length_a   1.000
_cell.length_b   1.000
_cell.length_c   1.000
_cell.angle_alpha   90.00
_cell.angle_beta   90.00
_cell.angle_gamma   90.00
#
_symmetry.space_group_name_H-M   'P 1'
#
loop_
_entity.id
_entity.type
_entity.pdbx_description
1 polymer ?
#
loop_
_entity_poly.entity_id
_entity_poly.type
_entity_poly.pdbx_seq_one_letter_code
_entity_poly.pdbx_strand_id
1 'polypeptide(L)'
;MIQVDQKNEAILLPIYGSMVPFHVATVKSVSSQQDSNRSSYIRIIFNVPGTSFTPHDANSLKFQGSIYLKEVSFRSKDSRHIIEVVQQIKTLRRQVNSRESERAERATLVTQERLQLASAKFKPIKLHDLWIRPPFGGRGRKLTGSLEAHTNGFRYSTSRADERVDLMFANIKHAFFQPAEREMITLVHFHLHNHIMVGNKKTKDVQFYIEVMDIVQTLGGGKRSAYDPDEIEEEQRERDRKNKINTEFHNFVNRVNDLWGQPQFKPLDLEFDQPMRELGFNGVPHKASAFIVPTSNCLVELIEIPFVVITLSEIEIVNLERVGLGQKNFDMTIVFKDFKRDVLRIDSIPSTSLDGIKEWLNTTDLKYYESRLNLNWRPILKTITDDPEKFIEDGGWEFLNMEVSDSESENSEESDQGYVPSDVQSESASEDEDDDSESLVESEDDAEEDSDEDSDQDRGKTWEELEREASTADREKGNDSDSEEERKRRKLKAFGKARAPEKRNPPEAFQRGPN
;
A
#
# COMPACT_ATOMS: atom_id res chain seq x y z
N MET A 1 15.59 36.18 -21.84
CA MET A 1 15.18 35.81 -20.47
C MET A 1 14.38 34.52 -20.59
N ILE A 2 14.65 33.50 -19.78
CA ILE A 2 13.87 32.25 -19.83
C ILE A 2 12.50 32.50 -19.20
N GLN A 3 11.45 32.01 -19.83
CA GLN A 3 10.07 32.13 -19.37
C GLN A 3 9.37 30.77 -19.42
N VAL A 4 8.41 30.56 -18.52
CA VAL A 4 7.58 29.34 -18.49
C VAL A 4 6.15 29.73 -18.85
N ASP A 5 5.66 29.20 -19.96
CA ASP A 5 4.27 29.34 -20.37
C ASP A 5 3.48 28.15 -19.81
N GLN A 6 2.83 28.38 -18.67
CA GLN A 6 2.01 27.37 -18.01
C GLN A 6 0.77 26.98 -18.82
N LYS A 7 0.24 27.88 -19.66
CA LYS A 7 -1.00 27.64 -20.43
C LYS A 7 -0.76 26.70 -21.59
N ASN A 8 0.38 26.86 -22.27
CA ASN A 8 0.78 26.03 -23.41
C ASN A 8 1.80 24.95 -23.03
N GLU A 9 2.08 24.80 -21.74
CA GLU A 9 2.94 23.74 -21.19
C GLU A 9 4.35 23.74 -21.81
N ALA A 10 4.87 24.95 -22.06
CA ALA A 10 6.12 25.15 -22.79
C ALA A 10 7.11 26.03 -22.02
N ILE A 11 8.39 25.71 -22.18
CA ILE A 11 9.50 26.57 -21.75
C ILE A 11 9.99 27.38 -22.94
N LEU A 12 10.17 28.68 -22.75
CA LEU A 12 10.64 29.59 -23.79
C LEU A 12 12.12 29.89 -23.54
N LEU A 13 12.98 29.39 -24.42
CA LEU A 13 14.43 29.51 -24.30
C LEU A 13 14.98 30.55 -25.29
N PRO A 14 15.84 31.48 -24.87
CA PRO A 14 16.45 32.47 -25.76
C PRO A 14 17.63 31.86 -26.53
N ILE A 15 17.38 31.34 -27.73
CA ILE A 15 18.39 30.79 -28.63
C ILE A 15 18.79 31.86 -29.66
N TYR A 16 20.04 32.33 -29.59
CA TYR A 16 20.60 33.37 -30.48
C TYR A 16 19.70 34.61 -30.67
N GLY A 17 19.07 35.08 -29.59
CA GLY A 17 18.22 36.27 -29.59
C GLY A 17 16.75 36.01 -29.99
N SER A 18 16.40 34.78 -30.37
CA SER A 18 15.02 34.36 -30.63
C SER A 18 14.49 33.50 -29.48
N MET A 19 13.23 33.70 -29.09
CA MET A 19 12.57 32.85 -28.08
C MET A 19 12.01 31.61 -28.76
N VAL A 20 12.54 30.45 -28.40
CA VAL A 20 12.14 29.15 -28.96
C VAL A 20 11.35 28.37 -27.91
N PRO A 21 10.11 27.95 -28.22
CA PRO A 21 9.31 27.13 -27.32
C PRO A 21 9.73 25.66 -27.36
N PHE A 22 9.81 25.04 -26.20
CA PHE A 22 9.95 23.60 -26.03
C PHE A 22 8.85 23.10 -25.10
N HIS A 23 8.11 22.07 -25.52
CA HIS A 23 7.10 21.46 -24.67
C HIS A 23 7.76 20.79 -23.45
N VAL A 24 7.17 20.90 -22.27
CA VAL A 24 7.79 20.41 -21.02
C VAL A 24 8.04 18.90 -21.03
N ALA A 25 7.25 18.11 -21.75
CA ALA A 25 7.45 16.66 -21.90
C ALA A 25 8.77 16.31 -22.62
N THR A 26 9.35 17.24 -23.38
CA THR A 26 10.66 17.04 -24.01
C THR A 26 11.83 17.22 -23.03
N VAL A 27 11.57 17.74 -21.82
CA VAL A 27 12.60 18.02 -20.82
C VAL A 27 12.79 16.80 -19.90
N LYS A 28 14.01 16.26 -19.88
CA LYS A 28 14.42 15.17 -18.98
C LYS A 28 14.62 15.69 -17.56
N SER A 29 15.47 16.69 -17.40
CA SER A 29 15.78 17.26 -16.09
C SER A 29 16.23 18.71 -16.20
N VAL A 30 16.10 19.43 -15.08
CA VAL A 30 16.56 20.80 -14.96
C VAL A 30 17.28 20.99 -13.62
N SER A 31 18.48 21.57 -13.67
CA SER A 31 19.28 21.86 -12.49
C SER A 31 19.81 23.29 -12.51
N SER A 32 20.07 23.82 -11.32
CA SER A 32 20.74 25.10 -11.14
C SER A 32 22.01 24.90 -10.33
N GLN A 33 23.10 25.55 -10.75
CA GLN A 33 24.35 25.60 -10.00
C GLN A 33 24.74 27.06 -9.74
N GLN A 34 25.11 27.39 -8.51
CA GLN A 34 25.70 28.68 -8.19
C GLN A 34 27.22 28.57 -8.27
N ASP A 35 27.83 29.48 -9.01
CA ASP A 35 29.28 29.61 -9.07
C ASP A 35 29.74 30.70 -8.10
N SER A 36 30.92 30.46 -7.50
CA SER A 36 31.67 31.34 -6.60
C SER A 36 31.79 32.80 -7.09
N ASN A 37 31.72 33.03 -8.41
CA ASN A 37 31.81 34.33 -9.06
C ASN A 37 30.47 35.10 -9.21
N ARG A 38 29.52 34.96 -8.27
CA ARG A 38 28.20 35.64 -8.28
C ARG A 38 27.41 35.45 -9.59
N SER A 39 27.61 34.32 -10.24
CA SER A 39 26.90 33.93 -11.46
C SER A 39 26.23 32.58 -11.21
N SER A 40 25.01 32.42 -11.69
CA SER A 40 24.26 31.18 -11.58
C SER A 40 24.07 30.58 -12.97
N TYR A 41 24.13 29.25 -13.05
CA TYR A 41 23.90 28.47 -14.24
C TYR A 41 22.58 27.73 -14.11
N ILE A 42 21.82 27.68 -15.19
CA ILE A 42 20.68 26.78 -15.37
C ILE A 42 21.02 25.82 -16.49
N ARG A 43 20.93 24.53 -16.19
CA ARG A 43 21.18 23.42 -17.12
C ARG A 43 19.87 22.70 -17.35
N ILE A 44 19.45 22.62 -18.62
CA ILE A 44 18.23 21.96 -19.05
C ILE A 44 18.64 20.80 -19.96
N ILE A 45 18.30 19.59 -19.55
CA ILE A 45 18.57 18.36 -20.28
C ILE A 45 17.26 17.89 -20.91
N PHE A 46 17.31 17.54 -22.18
CA PHE A 46 16.15 17.08 -22.96
C PHE A 46 16.19 15.56 -23.16
N ASN A 47 15.02 14.99 -23.44
CA ASN A 47 14.87 13.60 -23.83
C ASN A 47 15.42 13.42 -25.25
N VAL A 48 16.33 12.46 -25.43
CA VAL A 48 16.96 12.14 -26.72
C VAL A 48 16.81 10.65 -26.97
N PRO A 49 16.39 10.21 -28.18
CA PRO A 49 16.31 8.79 -28.51
C PRO A 49 17.67 8.09 -28.33
N GLY A 50 17.66 6.85 -27.85
CA GLY A 50 18.88 6.03 -27.69
C GLY A 50 19.69 6.31 -26.42
N THR A 51 19.22 7.16 -25.50
CA THR A 51 19.79 7.21 -24.15
C THR A 51 19.17 6.13 -23.28
N SER A 52 19.99 5.36 -22.55
CA SER A 52 19.52 4.37 -21.58
C SER A 52 18.45 4.97 -20.66
N PHE A 53 17.33 4.27 -20.47
CA PHE A 53 16.21 4.60 -19.57
C PHE A 53 15.27 5.75 -19.98
N THR A 54 15.28 6.26 -21.23
CA THR A 54 14.18 7.10 -21.73
C THR A 54 13.16 6.24 -22.47
N PRO A 55 11.90 6.12 -22.02
CA PRO A 55 10.88 5.41 -22.78
C PRO A 55 10.80 6.04 -24.17
N HIS A 56 10.77 5.19 -25.20
CA HIS A 56 10.62 5.62 -26.58
C HIS A 56 9.29 6.37 -26.73
N ASP A 57 9.32 7.69 -26.62
CA ASP A 57 8.15 8.51 -26.93
C ASP A 57 7.76 8.24 -28.40
N ALA A 58 6.48 8.18 -28.72
CA ALA A 58 5.98 7.83 -30.05
C ALA A 58 6.54 8.75 -31.16
N ASN A 59 6.99 9.95 -30.79
CA ASN A 59 7.70 10.87 -31.68
C ASN A 59 9.16 10.48 -31.93
N SER A 60 9.86 9.91 -30.95
CA SER A 60 11.24 9.44 -31.09
C SER A 60 11.35 8.28 -32.09
N LEU A 61 10.36 7.39 -32.12
CA LEU A 61 10.25 6.27 -33.06
C LEU A 61 9.93 6.74 -34.48
N LYS A 62 9.17 7.84 -34.63
CA LYS A 62 8.81 8.40 -35.95
C LYS A 62 9.95 9.15 -36.62
N PHE A 63 10.91 9.65 -35.86
CA PHE A 63 11.96 10.57 -36.35
C PHE A 63 13.37 10.10 -35.95
N GLN A 64 13.68 8.81 -36.18
CA GLN A 64 14.96 8.19 -35.80
C GLN A 64 16.22 8.84 -36.43
N GLY A 65 16.08 9.56 -37.56
CA GLY A 65 17.18 10.24 -38.27
C GLY A 65 17.31 11.74 -38.00
N SER A 66 16.51 12.31 -37.09
CA SER A 66 16.53 13.76 -36.81
C SER A 66 17.66 14.17 -35.86
N ILE A 67 18.07 15.44 -35.93
CA ILE A 67 19.01 16.02 -34.97
C ILE A 67 18.24 16.48 -33.74
N TYR A 68 18.60 15.96 -32.57
CA TYR A 68 17.98 16.28 -31.29
C TYR A 68 18.87 17.19 -30.44
N LEU A 69 18.24 18.12 -29.73
CA LEU A 69 18.90 18.94 -28.73
C LEU A 69 19.04 18.12 -27.45
N LYS A 70 20.28 17.86 -26.99
CA LYS A 70 20.53 17.09 -25.75
C LYS A 70 20.46 17.97 -24.51
N GLU A 71 21.08 19.14 -24.57
CA GLU A 71 21.27 19.99 -23.41
C GLU A 71 21.42 21.46 -23.83
N VAL A 72 20.90 22.36 -23.00
CA VAL A 72 21.23 23.78 -23.04
C VAL A 72 21.60 24.28 -21.66
N SER A 73 22.66 25.10 -21.61
CA SER A 73 23.11 25.76 -20.39
C SER A 73 23.12 27.27 -20.56
N PHE A 74 22.47 28.00 -19.65
CA PHE A 74 22.46 29.46 -19.61
C PHE A 74 23.12 29.97 -18.34
N ARG A 75 23.87 31.07 -18.46
CA ARG A 75 24.49 31.79 -17.35
C ARG A 75 23.76 33.11 -17.10
N SER A 76 23.43 33.40 -15.85
CA SER A 76 22.84 34.67 -15.42
C SER A 76 23.51 35.20 -14.18
N LYS A 77 23.47 36.52 -13.98
CA LYS A 77 23.81 37.17 -12.70
C LYS A 77 22.63 37.20 -11.73
N ASP A 78 21.41 36.98 -12.23
CA ASP A 78 20.20 36.93 -11.42
C ASP A 78 19.92 35.49 -10.96
N SER A 79 20.41 35.17 -9.76
CA SER A 79 20.23 33.85 -9.15
C SER A 79 18.77 33.57 -8.75
N ARG A 80 18.03 34.61 -8.36
CA ARG A 80 16.64 34.47 -7.90
C ARG A 80 15.74 34.03 -9.04
N HIS A 81 15.86 34.67 -10.19
CA HIS A 81 15.13 34.29 -11.40
C HIS A 81 15.41 32.85 -11.84
N ILE A 82 16.67 32.41 -11.76
CA ILE A 82 17.03 31.01 -12.10
C ILE A 82 16.34 30.02 -11.17
N ILE A 83 16.41 30.25 -9.85
CA ILE A 83 15.78 29.35 -8.87
C ILE A 83 14.27 29.27 -9.09
N GLU A 84 13.62 30.41 -9.32
CA GLU A 84 12.18 30.48 -9.60
C GLU A 84 11.81 29.71 -10.88
N VAL A 85 12.52 29.93 -11.98
CA VAL A 85 12.28 29.24 -13.24
C VAL A 85 12.49 27.73 -13.10
N VAL A 86 13.55 27.29 -12.41
CA VAL A 86 13.79 25.86 -12.17
C VAL A 86 12.62 25.24 -11.40
N GLN A 87 12.11 25.91 -10.36
CA GLN A 87 10.94 25.45 -9.63
C GLN A 87 9.69 25.39 -10.50
N GLN A 88 9.41 26.44 -11.29
CA GLN A 88 8.27 26.47 -12.21
C GLN A 88 8.33 25.33 -13.25
N ILE A 89 9.50 25.07 -13.84
CA ILE A 89 9.69 23.98 -14.80
C ILE A 89 9.50 22.62 -14.12
N LYS A 90 10.08 22.41 -12.93
CA LYS A 90 9.92 21.16 -12.16
C LYS A 90 8.44 20.91 -11.82
N THR A 91 7.72 21.93 -11.36
CA THR A 91 6.29 21.84 -11.05
C THR A 91 5.46 21.52 -12.31
N LEU A 92 5.69 22.23 -13.41
CA LEU A 92 4.97 22.02 -14.66
C LEU A 92 5.21 20.61 -15.22
N ARG A 93 6.47 20.14 -15.23
CA ARG A 93 6.83 18.77 -15.64
C ARG A 93 6.10 17.73 -14.81
N ARG A 94 6.09 17.89 -13.48
CA ARG A 94 5.39 16.97 -12.57
C ARG A 94 3.89 16.92 -12.85
N GLN A 95 3.26 18.07 -13.11
CA GLN A 95 1.83 18.13 -13.42
C GLN A 95 1.50 17.45 -14.76
N VAL A 96 2.27 17.72 -15.81
CA VAL A 96 2.05 17.13 -17.14
C VAL A 96 2.28 15.63 -17.11
N ASN A 97 3.40 15.16 -16.54
CA ASN A 97 3.70 13.73 -16.44
C ASN A 97 2.63 12.98 -15.63
N SER A 98 2.19 13.54 -14.50
CA SER A 98 1.13 12.94 -13.69
C SER A 98 -0.19 12.83 -14.47
N ARG A 99 -0.55 13.86 -15.23
CA ARG A 99 -1.79 13.88 -16.02
C ARG A 99 -1.74 12.94 -17.22
N GLU A 100 -0.59 12.86 -17.91
CA GLU A 100 -0.40 11.95 -19.03
C GLU A 100 -0.38 10.49 -18.59
N SER A 101 0.31 10.19 -17.48
CA SER A 101 0.28 8.86 -16.85
C SER A 101 -1.16 8.45 -16.47
N GLU A 102 -1.90 9.33 -15.79
CA GLU A 102 -3.31 9.08 -15.42
C GLU A 102 -4.21 8.88 -16.65
N ARG A 103 -3.95 9.61 -17.75
CA ARG A 103 -4.67 9.43 -19.01
C ARG A 103 -4.33 8.08 -19.67
N ALA A 104 -3.05 7.69 -19.67
CA ALA A 104 -2.61 6.41 -20.20
C ALA A 104 -3.21 5.24 -19.39
N GLU A 105 -3.15 5.30 -18.06
CA GLU A 105 -3.79 4.31 -17.19
C GLU A 105 -5.30 4.21 -17.47
N ARG A 106 -5.99 5.34 -17.60
CA ARG A 106 -7.42 5.35 -17.95
C ARG A 106 -7.72 4.77 -19.32
N ALA A 107 -6.82 4.93 -20.29
CA ALA A 107 -7.00 4.37 -21.64
C ALA A 107 -6.92 2.83 -21.64
N THR A 108 -6.22 2.22 -20.67
CA THR A 108 -6.13 0.76 -20.54
C THR A 108 -7.32 0.10 -19.84
N LEU A 109 -8.32 0.88 -19.40
CA LEU A 109 -9.45 0.36 -18.64
C LEU A 109 -10.49 -0.30 -19.54
N VAL A 110 -11.00 -1.44 -19.08
CA VAL A 110 -12.14 -2.09 -19.70
C VAL A 110 -13.40 -1.26 -19.42
N THR A 111 -14.12 -0.90 -20.49
CA THR A 111 -15.36 -0.12 -20.38
C THR A 111 -16.39 -0.89 -19.56
N GLN A 112 -16.93 -0.26 -18.52
CA GLN A 112 -17.93 -0.83 -17.63
C GLN A 112 -19.34 -0.39 -18.03
N GLU A 113 -20.36 -1.18 -17.67
CA GLU A 113 -21.75 -0.73 -17.73
C GLU A 113 -21.95 0.48 -16.80
N ARG A 114 -22.93 1.33 -17.12
CA ARG A 114 -23.33 2.43 -16.25
C ARG A 114 -24.14 1.89 -15.07
N LEU A 115 -23.84 2.37 -13.86
CA LEU A 115 -24.63 2.03 -12.68
C LEU A 115 -26.09 2.48 -12.81
N GLN A 116 -27.00 1.52 -12.66
CA GLN A 116 -28.43 1.70 -12.61
C GLN A 116 -28.87 1.92 -11.16
N LEU A 117 -29.33 3.14 -10.88
CA LEU A 117 -29.79 3.54 -9.56
C LEU A 117 -31.07 2.80 -9.18
N ALA A 118 -31.13 2.31 -7.94
CA ALA A 118 -32.36 1.77 -7.36
C ALA A 118 -33.49 2.80 -7.43
N SER A 119 -34.68 2.36 -7.84
CA SER A 119 -35.86 3.22 -7.94
C SER A 119 -36.23 3.84 -6.59
N ALA A 120 -36.69 5.09 -6.59
CA ALA A 120 -37.10 5.81 -5.37
C ALA A 120 -38.16 5.09 -4.51
N LYS A 121 -38.89 4.12 -5.09
CA LYS A 121 -39.85 3.28 -4.37
C LYS A 121 -39.19 2.22 -3.48
N PHE A 122 -37.94 1.85 -3.75
CA PHE A 122 -37.18 0.88 -2.98
C PHE A 122 -35.98 1.58 -2.34
N LYS A 123 -35.99 1.67 -1.01
CA LYS A 123 -34.86 2.25 -0.28
C LYS A 123 -33.62 1.36 -0.52
N PRO A 124 -32.50 1.91 -1.05
CA PRO A 124 -31.29 1.12 -1.27
C PRO A 124 -30.81 0.50 0.03
N ILE A 125 -30.16 -0.67 -0.06
CA ILE A 125 -29.42 -1.24 1.08
C ILE A 125 -28.20 -0.34 1.27
N LYS A 126 -28.00 0.19 2.49
CA LYS A 126 -26.93 1.15 2.77
C LYS A 126 -26.13 0.76 3.99
N LEU A 127 -24.84 1.06 3.93
CA LEU A 127 -23.90 1.00 5.05
C LEU A 127 -23.20 2.36 5.15
N HIS A 128 -23.16 2.93 6.36
CA HIS A 128 -22.74 4.30 6.63
C HIS A 128 -21.37 4.36 7.32
N ASP A 129 -20.79 5.56 7.38
CA ASP A 129 -19.56 5.87 8.12
C ASP A 129 -18.34 5.02 7.73
N LEU A 130 -18.26 4.68 6.44
CA LEU A 130 -17.22 3.82 5.89
C LEU A 130 -16.02 4.62 5.39
N TRP A 131 -14.83 4.16 5.76
CA TRP A 131 -13.59 4.50 5.06
C TRP A 131 -13.46 3.64 3.80
N ILE A 132 -12.66 4.12 2.83
CA ILE A 132 -12.38 3.42 1.57
C ILE A 132 -10.88 3.23 1.39
N ARG A 133 -10.48 2.06 0.90
CA ARG A 133 -9.14 1.74 0.40
C ARG A 133 -9.24 1.22 -1.04
N PRO A 134 -8.42 1.71 -1.98
CA PRO A 134 -7.49 2.83 -1.82
C PRO A 134 -8.23 4.16 -1.55
N PRO A 135 -7.60 5.11 -0.83
CA PRO A 135 -8.23 6.39 -0.56
C PRO A 135 -8.33 7.24 -1.83
N PHE A 136 -9.36 8.09 -1.91
CA PHE A 136 -9.43 9.13 -2.94
C PHE A 136 -8.21 10.06 -2.87
N GLY A 137 -7.70 10.45 -4.04
CA GLY A 137 -6.63 11.43 -4.15
C GLY A 137 -7.10 12.84 -3.79
N GLY A 138 -6.18 13.70 -3.35
CA GLY A 138 -6.47 15.10 -3.05
C GLY A 138 -5.75 15.60 -1.79
N ARG A 139 -5.70 16.93 -1.62
CA ARG A 139 -5.12 17.58 -0.43
C ARG A 139 -6.13 17.78 0.71
N GLY A 140 -7.39 17.40 0.50
CA GLY A 140 -8.45 17.56 1.50
C GLY A 140 -8.33 16.54 2.62
N ARG A 141 -8.91 16.86 3.79
CA ARG A 141 -9.10 15.87 4.86
C ARG A 141 -9.91 14.68 4.32
N LYS A 142 -9.50 13.46 4.67
CA LYS A 142 -10.24 12.23 4.36
C LYS A 142 -11.63 12.30 5.00
N LEU A 143 -12.64 11.86 4.27
CA LEU A 143 -14.03 11.83 4.72
C LEU A 143 -14.53 10.39 4.71
N THR A 144 -15.37 10.05 5.68
CA THR A 144 -16.16 8.82 5.62
C THR A 144 -17.32 9.01 4.63
N GLY A 145 -17.80 7.90 4.09
CA GLY A 145 -18.86 7.86 3.09
C GLY A 145 -19.86 6.75 3.37
N SER A 146 -20.78 6.56 2.44
CA SER A 146 -21.77 5.49 2.49
C SER A 146 -21.72 4.61 1.25
N LEU A 147 -21.79 3.30 1.46
CA LEU A 147 -21.91 2.29 0.42
C LEU A 147 -23.38 1.95 0.22
N GLU A 148 -23.88 2.12 -1.00
CA GLU A 148 -25.27 1.85 -1.38
C GLU A 148 -25.33 0.75 -2.44
N ALA A 149 -26.10 -0.30 -2.18
CA ALA A 149 -26.40 -1.33 -3.18
C ALA A 149 -27.57 -0.86 -4.06
N HIS A 150 -27.34 -0.87 -5.37
CA HIS A 150 -28.32 -0.50 -6.39
C HIS A 150 -28.68 -1.70 -7.27
N THR A 151 -29.26 -1.43 -8.45
CA THR A 151 -29.81 -2.49 -9.31
C THR A 151 -28.72 -3.39 -9.86
N ASN A 152 -27.63 -2.86 -10.42
CA ASN A 152 -26.57 -3.66 -11.05
C ASN A 152 -25.18 -3.45 -10.44
N GLY A 153 -25.09 -2.83 -9.27
CA GLY A 153 -23.81 -2.50 -8.66
C GLY A 153 -23.94 -1.74 -7.34
N PHE A 154 -22.79 -1.42 -6.76
CA PHE A 154 -22.67 -0.54 -5.61
C PHE A 154 -22.25 0.88 -6.01
N ARG A 155 -22.61 1.83 -5.17
CA ARG A 155 -22.08 3.18 -5.18
C ARG A 155 -21.55 3.54 -3.80
N TYR A 156 -20.29 3.92 -3.74
CA TYR A 156 -19.76 4.65 -2.60
C TYR A 156 -19.69 6.13 -2.92
N SER A 157 -20.12 6.96 -1.98
CA SER A 157 -19.99 8.42 -2.08
C SER A 157 -19.75 9.05 -0.71
N THR A 158 -18.94 10.10 -0.68
CA THR A 158 -18.81 10.98 0.50
C THR A 158 -19.69 12.22 0.34
N SER A 159 -19.55 13.20 1.24
CA SER A 159 -20.20 14.51 1.10
C SER A 159 -19.63 15.35 -0.06
N ARG A 160 -18.48 14.95 -0.63
CA ARG A 160 -17.87 15.57 -1.81
C ARG A 160 -18.32 14.85 -3.08
N ALA A 161 -18.77 15.62 -4.07
CA ALA A 161 -19.32 15.07 -5.31
C ALA A 161 -18.29 14.36 -6.20
N ASP A 162 -17.01 14.72 -6.06
CA ASP A 162 -15.86 14.13 -6.76
C ASP A 162 -15.32 12.86 -6.08
N GLU A 163 -15.68 12.59 -4.82
CA GLU A 163 -15.31 11.37 -4.09
C GLU A 163 -16.41 10.32 -4.19
N ARG A 164 -16.51 9.74 -5.39
CA ARG A 164 -17.51 8.72 -5.73
C ARG A 164 -16.88 7.59 -6.52
N VAL A 165 -17.23 6.36 -6.18
CA VAL A 165 -16.86 5.17 -6.95
C VAL A 165 -18.07 4.27 -7.15
N ASP A 166 -18.20 3.73 -8.35
CA ASP A 166 -19.23 2.77 -8.70
C ASP A 166 -18.58 1.40 -8.97
N LEU A 167 -19.12 0.34 -8.37
CA LEU A 167 -18.65 -1.04 -8.53
C LEU A 167 -19.77 -1.85 -9.18
N MET A 168 -19.57 -2.35 -10.40
CA MET A 168 -20.59 -3.16 -11.07
C MET A 168 -20.54 -4.59 -10.54
N PHE A 169 -21.70 -5.21 -10.30
CA PHE A 169 -21.77 -6.61 -9.86
C PHE A 169 -21.06 -7.54 -10.84
N ALA A 170 -21.24 -7.31 -12.15
CA ALA A 170 -20.59 -8.10 -13.20
C ALA A 170 -19.05 -7.99 -13.23
N ASN A 171 -18.46 -7.02 -12.53
CA ASN A 171 -17.01 -6.86 -12.45
C ASN A 171 -16.43 -7.35 -11.11
N ILE A 172 -17.26 -7.77 -10.16
CA ILE A 172 -16.82 -8.37 -8.89
C ILE A 172 -16.45 -9.82 -9.18
N LYS A 173 -15.20 -10.18 -8.90
CA LYS A 173 -14.71 -11.55 -8.97
C LYS A 173 -14.89 -12.25 -7.63
N HIS A 174 -14.50 -11.58 -6.55
CA HIS A 174 -14.69 -12.06 -5.17
C HIS A 174 -15.18 -10.92 -4.28
N ALA A 175 -16.09 -11.26 -3.36
CA ALA A 175 -16.55 -10.36 -2.32
C ALA A 175 -16.28 -11.01 -0.96
N PHE A 176 -15.65 -10.27 -0.06
CA PHE A 176 -15.30 -10.76 1.28
C PHE A 176 -15.95 -9.91 2.34
N PHE A 177 -16.41 -10.56 3.41
CA PHE A 177 -16.79 -9.91 4.64
C PHE A 177 -15.90 -10.44 5.76
N GLN A 178 -15.20 -9.55 6.46
CA GLN A 178 -14.37 -9.92 7.60
C GLN A 178 -14.80 -9.13 8.84
N PRO A 179 -15.42 -9.79 9.84
CA PRO A 179 -15.77 -9.16 11.10
C PRO A 179 -14.51 -8.84 11.91
N ALA A 180 -14.59 -7.80 12.74
CA ALA A 180 -13.50 -7.51 13.68
C ALA A 180 -13.57 -8.49 14.86
N GLU A 181 -12.68 -9.48 14.86
CA GLU A 181 -12.49 -10.40 15.98
C GLU A 181 -11.30 -9.97 16.82
N ARG A 182 -10.10 -10.05 16.24
CA ARG A 182 -8.82 -9.63 16.83
C ARG A 182 -8.22 -8.43 16.09
N GLU A 183 -8.76 -8.09 14.94
CA GLU A 183 -8.37 -6.98 14.09
C GLU A 183 -9.01 -5.68 14.57
N MET A 184 -8.37 -4.57 14.21
CA MET A 184 -8.83 -3.22 14.55
C MET A 184 -9.97 -2.72 13.63
N ILE A 185 -10.31 -3.48 12.58
CA ILE A 185 -11.27 -3.07 11.56
C ILE A 185 -12.28 -4.16 11.23
N THR A 186 -13.52 -3.76 10.97
CA THR A 186 -14.54 -4.58 10.29
C THR A 186 -14.62 -4.12 8.85
N LEU A 187 -14.58 -5.04 7.88
CA LEU A 187 -14.45 -4.68 6.47
C LEU A 187 -15.34 -5.51 5.54
N VAL A 188 -15.64 -4.90 4.39
CA VAL A 188 -16.10 -5.56 3.17
C VAL A 188 -15.08 -5.28 2.07
N HIS A 189 -14.60 -6.31 1.39
CA HIS A 189 -13.61 -6.19 0.32
C HIS A 189 -14.16 -6.73 -0.99
N PHE A 190 -13.87 -6.05 -2.09
CA PHE A 190 -14.22 -6.48 -3.43
C PHE A 190 -12.95 -6.60 -4.27
N HIS A 191 -12.67 -7.82 -4.73
CA HIS A 191 -11.65 -8.08 -5.73
C HIS A 191 -12.33 -8.17 -7.10
N LEU A 192 -11.84 -7.40 -8.07
CA LEU A 192 -12.49 -7.19 -9.36
C LEU A 192 -11.80 -7.99 -10.48
N HIS A 193 -12.60 -8.40 -11.48
CA HIS A 193 -12.06 -8.99 -12.72
C HIS A 193 -11.16 -7.98 -13.45
N ASN A 194 -11.68 -6.78 -13.65
CA ASN A 194 -11.02 -5.71 -14.37
C ASN A 194 -10.70 -4.53 -13.45
N HIS A 195 -9.56 -3.89 -13.71
CA HIS A 195 -9.17 -2.67 -13.02
C HIS A 195 -10.19 -1.56 -13.21
N ILE A 196 -10.39 -0.76 -12.16
CA ILE A 196 -11.14 0.49 -12.20
C ILE A 196 -10.30 1.63 -11.64
N MET A 197 -10.77 2.86 -11.81
CA MET A 197 -10.18 4.01 -11.12
C MET A 197 -10.92 4.31 -9.83
N VAL A 198 -10.16 4.47 -8.75
CA VAL A 198 -10.63 5.07 -7.50
C VAL A 198 -9.84 6.36 -7.29
N GLY A 199 -10.48 7.49 -7.58
CA GLY A 199 -9.78 8.77 -7.74
C GLY A 199 -8.73 8.71 -8.85
N ASN A 200 -7.45 8.79 -8.46
CA ASN A 200 -6.30 8.75 -9.37
C ASN A 200 -5.54 7.41 -9.33
N LYS A 201 -6.04 6.41 -8.60
CA LYS A 201 -5.40 5.10 -8.49
C LYS A 201 -6.17 4.07 -9.30
N LYS A 202 -5.48 3.40 -10.22
CA LYS A 202 -5.96 2.17 -10.86
C LYS A 202 -5.83 1.00 -9.90
N THR A 203 -6.90 0.24 -9.69
CA THR A 203 -6.91 -0.89 -8.73
C THR A 203 -7.87 -1.99 -9.17
N LYS A 204 -7.57 -3.24 -8.78
CA LYS A 204 -8.53 -4.37 -8.79
C LYS A 204 -9.20 -4.57 -7.44
N ASP A 205 -8.67 -3.97 -6.38
CA ASP A 205 -9.11 -4.20 -5.02
C ASP A 205 -9.70 -2.92 -4.44
N VAL A 206 -10.93 -3.02 -3.95
CA VAL A 206 -11.64 -1.92 -3.30
C VAL A 206 -12.24 -2.44 -2.00
N GLN A 207 -11.86 -1.80 -0.89
CA GLN A 207 -12.27 -2.18 0.45
C GLN A 207 -12.99 -1.03 1.13
N PHE A 208 -14.05 -1.37 1.88
CA PHE A 208 -14.78 -0.46 2.75
C PHE A 208 -14.71 -0.97 4.18
N TYR A 209 -14.35 -0.11 5.14
CA TYR A 209 -14.12 -0.56 6.50
C TYR A 209 -14.50 0.50 7.55
N ILE A 210 -14.72 0.03 8.78
CA ILE A 210 -14.85 0.85 9.98
C ILE A 210 -13.78 0.40 10.99
N GLU A 211 -13.15 1.37 11.64
CA GLU A 211 -12.23 1.14 12.77
C GLU A 211 -13.05 0.91 14.04
N VAL A 212 -12.88 -0.27 14.65
CA VAL A 212 -13.67 -0.70 15.81
C VAL A 212 -12.98 -0.45 17.15
N MET A 213 -11.66 -0.24 17.14
CA MET A 213 -10.87 0.10 18.32
C MET A 213 -10.22 1.46 18.12
N ASP A 214 -10.27 2.30 19.17
CA ASP A 214 -9.55 3.56 19.18
C ASP A 214 -8.09 3.31 19.57
N ILE A 215 -7.15 3.95 18.85
CA ILE A 215 -5.75 3.96 19.27
C ILE A 215 -5.73 4.74 20.59
N VAL A 216 -5.62 4.04 21.71
CA VAL A 216 -5.52 4.66 23.03
C VAL A 216 -4.20 5.43 23.07
N GLN A 217 -4.25 6.72 22.72
CA GLN A 217 -3.19 7.65 23.06
C GLN A 217 -3.23 7.79 24.58
N THR A 218 -2.32 7.10 25.26
CA THR A 218 -2.14 7.16 26.71
C THR A 218 -1.75 8.58 27.13
N LEU A 219 -2.74 9.45 27.27
CA LEU A 219 -2.65 10.70 28.01
C LEU A 219 -2.61 10.37 29.50
N GLY A 220 -1.41 10.04 29.99
CA GLY A 220 -1.10 9.96 31.42
C GLY A 220 -0.76 8.55 31.90
N GLY A 221 0.51 8.34 32.26
CA GLY A 221 1.06 7.13 32.88
C GLY A 221 0.60 6.89 34.32
N GLY A 222 -0.71 6.89 34.56
CA GLY A 222 -1.30 6.33 35.78
C GLY A 222 -1.49 4.83 35.60
N LYS A 223 -0.98 4.01 36.52
CA LYS A 223 -1.25 2.57 36.59
C LYS A 223 -2.77 2.37 36.71
N ARG A 224 -3.44 2.14 35.58
CA ARG A 224 -4.84 1.69 35.56
C ARG A 224 -4.84 0.24 36.06
N SER A 225 -5.71 -0.03 37.03
CA SER A 225 -5.86 -1.35 37.63
C SER A 225 -7.00 -2.03 36.91
N ALA A 226 -6.81 -3.25 36.40
CA ALA A 226 -7.84 -4.04 35.71
C ALA A 226 -9.14 -4.31 36.51
N TYR A 227 -9.21 -3.82 37.76
CA TYR A 227 -10.37 -3.86 38.65
C TYR A 227 -10.97 -2.47 38.91
N ASP A 228 -10.54 -1.44 38.18
CA ASP A 228 -11.13 -0.11 38.20
C ASP A 228 -12.49 -0.16 37.47
N PRO A 229 -13.61 0.17 38.15
CA PRO A 229 -14.93 0.20 37.52
C PRO A 229 -14.96 1.04 36.24
N ASP A 230 -14.19 2.12 36.17
CA ASP A 230 -14.13 2.99 34.99
C ASP A 230 -13.47 2.30 33.79
N GLU A 231 -12.46 1.45 34.01
CA GLU A 231 -11.77 0.68 32.97
C GLU A 231 -12.66 -0.46 32.45
N ILE A 232 -13.36 -1.15 33.35
CA ILE A 232 -14.30 -2.21 32.99
C ILE A 232 -15.47 -1.63 32.18
N GLU A 233 -15.96 -0.43 32.53
CA GLU A 233 -17.02 0.25 31.77
C GLU A 233 -16.53 0.70 30.38
N GLU A 234 -15.28 1.18 30.27
CA GLU A 234 -14.65 1.52 28.99
C GLU A 234 -14.50 0.28 28.08
N GLU A 235 -13.99 -0.83 28.60
CA GLU A 235 -13.86 -2.09 27.85
C GLU A 235 -15.22 -2.64 27.40
N GLN A 236 -16.25 -2.55 28.26
CA GLN A 236 -17.60 -2.98 27.89
C GLN A 236 -18.19 -2.11 26.78
N ARG A 237 -17.99 -0.78 26.83
CA ARG A 237 -18.43 0.12 25.76
C ARG A 237 -17.75 -0.17 24.43
N GLU A 238 -16.45 -0.49 24.43
CA GLU A 238 -15.72 -0.89 23.23
C GLU A 238 -16.24 -2.20 22.66
N ARG A 239 -16.49 -3.20 23.51
CA ARG A 239 -17.07 -4.49 23.12
C ARG A 239 -18.47 -4.31 22.49
N ASP A 240 -19.32 -3.50 23.11
CA ASP A 240 -20.67 -3.25 22.60
C ASP A 240 -20.65 -2.48 21.27
N ARG A 241 -19.72 -1.52 21.11
CA ARG A 241 -19.48 -0.81 19.84
C ARG A 241 -19.02 -1.77 18.74
N LYS A 242 -18.04 -2.64 19.02
CA LYS A 242 -17.54 -3.64 18.06
C LYS A 242 -18.65 -4.59 17.62
N ASN A 243 -19.42 -5.12 18.57
CA ASN A 243 -20.52 -6.03 18.29
C ASN A 243 -21.62 -5.36 17.45
N LYS A 244 -21.93 -4.10 17.74
CA LYS A 244 -22.88 -3.31 16.94
C LYS A 244 -22.41 -3.14 15.50
N ILE A 245 -21.16 -2.76 15.28
CA ILE A 245 -20.58 -2.58 13.94
C ILE A 245 -20.59 -3.92 13.17
N ASN A 246 -20.14 -5.01 13.79
CA ASN A 246 -20.17 -6.34 13.17
C ASN A 246 -21.61 -6.75 12.79
N THR A 247 -22.59 -6.46 13.64
CA THR A 247 -24.01 -6.75 13.37
C THR A 247 -24.55 -5.91 12.21
N GLU A 248 -24.18 -4.63 12.12
CA GLU A 248 -24.57 -3.75 11.00
C GLU A 248 -24.01 -4.23 9.67
N PHE A 249 -22.73 -4.62 9.62
CA PHE A 249 -22.11 -5.20 8.43
C PHE A 249 -22.75 -6.53 8.06
N HIS A 250 -22.98 -7.42 9.03
CA HIS A 250 -23.62 -8.71 8.78
C HIS A 250 -25.03 -8.55 8.21
N ASN A 251 -25.82 -7.60 8.74
CA ASN A 251 -27.14 -7.26 8.21
C ASN A 251 -27.06 -6.70 6.78
N PHE A 252 -26.06 -5.88 6.48
CA PHE A 252 -25.82 -5.37 5.13
C PHE A 252 -25.51 -6.52 4.16
N VAL A 253 -24.54 -7.36 4.51
CA VAL A 253 -24.09 -8.54 3.74
C VAL A 253 -25.25 -9.48 3.45
N ASN A 254 -26.04 -9.85 4.46
CA ASN A 254 -27.19 -10.75 4.29
C ASN A 254 -28.22 -10.17 3.31
N ARG A 255 -28.55 -8.88 3.42
CA ARG A 255 -29.50 -8.24 2.51
C ARG A 255 -28.98 -8.14 1.08
N VAL A 256 -27.67 -8.02 0.90
CA VAL A 256 -27.05 -8.01 -0.43
C VAL A 256 -27.00 -9.42 -1.02
N ASN A 257 -26.71 -10.45 -0.21
CA ASN A 257 -26.83 -11.85 -0.64
C ASN A 257 -28.26 -12.17 -1.08
N ASP A 258 -29.29 -11.70 -0.35
CA ASP A 258 -30.69 -11.83 -0.76
C ASP A 258 -30.97 -11.15 -2.12
N LEU A 259 -30.31 -10.02 -2.38
CA LEU A 259 -30.40 -9.32 -3.68
C LEU A 259 -29.74 -10.15 -4.79
N TRP A 260 -28.54 -10.68 -4.56
CA TRP A 260 -27.81 -11.51 -5.52
C TRP A 260 -28.46 -12.88 -5.76
N GLY A 261 -29.24 -13.39 -4.80
CA GLY A 261 -30.07 -14.59 -4.97
C GLY A 261 -31.22 -14.44 -5.97
N GLN A 262 -31.49 -13.22 -6.47
CA GLN A 262 -32.53 -13.01 -7.48
C GLN A 262 -32.14 -13.64 -8.83
N PRO A 263 -33.11 -14.15 -9.62
CA PRO A 263 -32.84 -14.86 -10.87
C PRO A 263 -31.97 -14.09 -11.87
N GLN A 264 -32.03 -12.75 -11.86
CA GLN A 264 -31.24 -11.92 -12.76
C GLN A 264 -29.73 -11.90 -12.46
N PHE A 265 -29.31 -12.21 -11.23
CA PHE A 265 -27.89 -12.21 -10.81
C PHE A 265 -27.34 -13.61 -10.57
N LYS A 266 -28.20 -14.64 -10.61
CA LYS A 266 -27.79 -16.04 -10.52
C LYS A 266 -26.62 -16.42 -11.46
N PRO A 267 -26.52 -15.91 -12.71
CA PRO A 267 -25.37 -16.21 -13.57
C PRO A 267 -24.03 -15.63 -13.11
N LEU A 268 -24.04 -14.65 -12.19
CA LEU A 268 -22.82 -14.04 -11.67
C LEU A 268 -22.22 -14.80 -10.49
N ASP A 269 -22.99 -15.70 -9.87
CA ASP A 269 -22.57 -16.54 -8.74
C ASP A 269 -21.89 -15.77 -7.61
N LEU A 270 -22.46 -14.60 -7.26
CA LEU A 270 -21.90 -13.71 -6.25
C LEU A 270 -22.37 -14.09 -4.85
N GLU A 271 -21.41 -14.26 -3.96
CA GLU A 271 -21.62 -14.42 -2.52
C GLU A 271 -20.51 -13.72 -1.73
N PHE A 272 -20.82 -13.36 -0.48
CA PHE A 272 -19.78 -12.92 0.45
C PHE A 272 -19.10 -14.10 1.11
N ASP A 273 -17.82 -14.28 0.80
CA ASP A 273 -16.95 -15.26 1.46
C ASP A 273 -16.38 -14.68 2.76
N GLN A 274 -16.09 -15.54 3.74
CA GLN A 274 -15.59 -15.14 5.05
C GLN A 274 -14.27 -15.85 5.36
N PRO A 275 -13.21 -15.14 5.80
CA PRO A 275 -11.95 -15.75 6.18
C PRO A 275 -12.09 -16.76 7.32
N MET A 276 -11.63 -18.00 7.09
CA MET A 276 -11.63 -19.09 8.06
C MET A 276 -10.43 -18.99 8.98
N ARG A 277 -10.54 -18.13 10.01
CA ARG A 277 -9.42 -17.76 10.89
C ARG A 277 -8.66 -18.95 11.49
N GLU A 278 -9.36 -20.03 11.81
CA GLU A 278 -8.79 -21.23 12.42
C GLU A 278 -7.74 -21.92 11.54
N LEU A 279 -7.84 -21.73 10.22
CA LEU A 279 -6.91 -22.26 9.22
C LEU A 279 -5.83 -21.23 8.82
N GLY A 280 -5.85 -20.03 9.41
CA GLY A 280 -4.91 -18.97 9.08
C GLY A 280 -3.51 -19.20 9.64
N PHE A 281 -2.51 -18.64 8.98
CA PHE A 281 -1.11 -18.76 9.34
C PHE A 281 -0.37 -17.43 9.12
N ASN A 282 0.77 -17.26 9.79
CA ASN A 282 1.62 -16.09 9.56
C ASN A 282 2.62 -16.37 8.44
N GLY A 283 2.90 -15.37 7.62
CA GLY A 283 3.91 -15.43 6.58
C GLY A 283 4.22 -14.04 6.03
N VAL A 284 5.19 -13.94 5.13
CA VAL A 284 5.63 -12.68 4.51
C VAL A 284 5.29 -12.74 3.02
N PRO A 285 4.08 -12.31 2.61
CA PRO A 285 3.71 -12.28 1.19
C PRO A 285 4.36 -11.11 0.42
N HIS A 286 4.80 -10.09 1.17
CA HIS A 286 5.41 -8.88 0.62
C HIS A 286 6.65 -8.49 1.42
N LYS A 287 6.58 -7.44 2.25
CA LYS A 287 7.72 -6.91 3.02
C LYS A 287 7.63 -7.16 4.52
N ALA A 288 6.43 -7.47 5.02
CA ALA A 288 6.15 -7.63 6.45
C ALA A 288 5.40 -8.93 6.69
N SER A 289 5.54 -9.45 7.92
CA SER A 289 4.77 -10.60 8.38
C SER A 289 3.31 -10.21 8.51
N ALA A 290 2.43 -10.97 7.89
CA ALA A 290 0.99 -10.78 7.91
C ALA A 290 0.27 -12.11 8.20
N PHE A 291 -0.93 -12.02 8.74
CA PHE A 291 -1.77 -13.18 9.01
C PHE A 291 -2.64 -13.49 7.79
N ILE A 292 -2.26 -14.53 7.06
CA ILE A 292 -2.90 -14.97 5.83
C ILE A 292 -3.94 -16.02 6.18
N VAL A 293 -5.14 -15.89 5.60
CA VAL A 293 -6.28 -16.71 5.98
C VAL A 293 -6.94 -17.30 4.74
N PRO A 294 -7.21 -18.60 4.70
CA PRO A 294 -8.00 -19.18 3.63
C PRO A 294 -9.48 -18.82 3.80
N THR A 295 -10.19 -18.82 2.69
CA THR A 295 -11.63 -18.67 2.55
C THR A 295 -12.14 -19.88 1.78
N SER A 296 -13.42 -19.91 1.40
CA SER A 296 -13.97 -21.03 0.63
C SER A 296 -13.27 -21.18 -0.72
N ASN A 297 -12.99 -20.06 -1.41
CA ASN A 297 -12.46 -20.05 -2.78
C ASN A 297 -11.14 -19.30 -2.96
N CYS A 298 -10.62 -18.67 -1.92
CA CYS A 298 -9.41 -17.85 -1.97
C CYS A 298 -8.46 -18.05 -0.78
N LEU A 299 -7.20 -17.68 -0.96
CA LEU A 299 -6.26 -17.39 0.13
C LEU A 299 -6.05 -15.87 0.19
N VAL A 300 -6.28 -15.25 1.35
CA VAL A 300 -6.36 -13.79 1.46
C VAL A 300 -5.59 -13.18 2.63
N GLU A 301 -5.17 -11.93 2.45
CA GLU A 301 -4.74 -10.99 3.48
C GLU A 301 -5.40 -9.65 3.14
N LEU A 302 -6.32 -9.20 4.00
CA LEU A 302 -7.20 -8.05 3.74
C LEU A 302 -7.04 -6.92 4.76
N ILE A 303 -6.17 -7.07 5.76
CA ILE A 303 -6.06 -6.10 6.86
C ILE A 303 -5.05 -5.01 6.50
N GLU A 304 -3.91 -5.42 5.94
CA GLU A 304 -2.84 -4.53 5.53
C GLU A 304 -2.79 -4.37 4.00
N ILE A 305 -2.08 -3.33 3.56
CA ILE A 305 -1.87 -3.04 2.14
C ILE A 305 -0.38 -3.24 1.86
N PRO A 306 0.02 -3.89 0.75
CA PRO A 306 -0.84 -4.38 -0.32
C PRO A 306 -1.62 -5.64 0.04
N PHE A 307 -2.90 -5.67 -0.39
CA PHE A 307 -3.79 -6.79 -0.16
C PHE A 307 -3.33 -8.02 -0.94
N VAL A 308 -3.54 -9.20 -0.36
CA VAL A 308 -3.32 -10.48 -1.02
C VAL A 308 -4.68 -11.11 -1.30
N VAL A 309 -4.98 -11.39 -2.56
CA VAL A 309 -6.17 -12.17 -2.97
C VAL A 309 -5.75 -13.18 -4.02
N ILE A 310 -5.75 -14.45 -3.63
CA ILE A 310 -5.34 -15.56 -4.48
C ILE A 310 -6.54 -16.46 -4.70
N THR A 311 -6.99 -16.57 -5.94
CA THR A 311 -8.10 -17.47 -6.28
C THR A 311 -7.58 -18.90 -6.40
N LEU A 312 -8.14 -19.84 -5.63
CA LEU A 312 -7.64 -21.21 -5.58
C LEU A 312 -7.74 -21.92 -6.94
N SER A 313 -8.81 -21.66 -7.70
CA SER A 313 -9.01 -22.26 -9.03
C SER A 313 -8.01 -21.78 -10.10
N GLU A 314 -7.26 -20.72 -9.83
CA GLU A 314 -6.19 -20.20 -10.71
C GLU A 314 -4.80 -20.75 -10.37
N ILE A 315 -4.68 -21.49 -9.27
CA ILE A 315 -3.43 -22.15 -8.87
C ILE A 315 -3.24 -23.40 -9.71
N GLU A 316 -2.03 -23.57 -10.25
CA GLU A 316 -1.59 -24.78 -10.95
C GLU A 316 -0.96 -25.76 -9.95
N ILE A 317 0.07 -25.32 -9.22
CA ILE A 317 0.72 -26.10 -8.17
C ILE A 317 1.19 -25.19 -7.03
N VAL A 318 1.48 -25.80 -5.88
CA VAL A 318 2.17 -25.15 -4.76
C VAL A 318 3.50 -25.86 -4.49
N ASN A 319 4.58 -25.11 -4.26
CA ASN A 319 5.85 -25.66 -3.82
C ASN A 319 6.21 -25.15 -2.43
N LEU A 320 6.38 -26.05 -1.49
CA LEU A 320 6.81 -25.76 -0.12
C LEU A 320 8.34 -25.85 -0.09
N GLU A 321 9.00 -24.70 -0.07
CA GLU A 321 10.45 -24.56 -0.15
C GLU A 321 11.09 -24.46 1.23
N ARG A 322 12.34 -24.92 1.33
CA ARG A 322 13.12 -24.98 2.57
C ARG A 322 12.48 -25.84 3.67
N VAL A 323 11.68 -26.83 3.27
CA VAL A 323 11.15 -27.82 4.20
C VAL A 323 12.26 -28.82 4.53
N GLY A 324 12.61 -28.93 5.81
CA GLY A 324 13.67 -29.83 6.26
C GLY A 324 13.87 -29.83 7.78
N LEU A 325 14.53 -30.88 8.29
CA LEU A 325 14.81 -31.03 9.72
C LEU A 325 15.66 -29.86 10.24
N GLY A 326 15.20 -29.22 11.32
CA GLY A 326 15.90 -28.12 11.99
C GLY A 326 15.58 -26.71 11.46
N GLN A 327 14.82 -26.58 10.38
CA GLN A 327 14.33 -25.29 9.90
C GLN A 327 13.15 -24.82 10.75
N LYS A 328 13.22 -23.57 11.24
CA LYS A 328 12.12 -22.96 12.00
C LYS A 328 11.02 -22.41 11.09
N ASN A 329 11.40 -22.02 9.88
CA ASN A 329 10.52 -21.41 8.90
C ASN A 329 10.75 -22.07 7.54
N PHE A 330 9.72 -22.06 6.70
CA PHE A 330 9.75 -22.50 5.31
C PHE A 330 9.08 -21.43 4.43
N ASP A 331 9.19 -21.55 3.11
CA ASP A 331 8.49 -20.67 2.17
C ASP A 331 7.47 -21.45 1.36
N MET A 332 6.46 -20.75 0.86
CA MET A 332 5.47 -21.31 -0.04
C MET A 332 5.45 -20.52 -1.34
N THR A 333 5.72 -21.19 -2.44
CA THR A 333 5.59 -20.62 -3.79
C THR A 333 4.31 -21.14 -4.44
N ILE A 334 3.49 -20.23 -4.93
CA ILE A 334 2.24 -20.51 -5.63
C ILE A 334 2.47 -20.23 -7.11
N VAL A 335 2.34 -21.28 -7.92
CA VAL A 335 2.42 -21.21 -9.39
C VAL A 335 1.00 -21.13 -9.94
N PHE A 336 0.76 -20.20 -10.85
CA PHE A 336 -0.55 -20.01 -11.46
C PHE A 336 -0.67 -20.77 -12.79
N LYS A 337 -1.90 -21.08 -13.18
CA LYS A 337 -2.23 -21.69 -14.49
C LYS A 337 -1.84 -20.82 -15.68
N ASP A 338 -1.81 -19.50 -15.48
CA ASP A 338 -1.27 -18.57 -16.46
C ASP A 338 0.25 -18.42 -16.21
N PHE A 339 1.06 -19.16 -16.96
CA PHE A 339 2.53 -19.13 -16.81
C PHE A 339 3.19 -17.80 -17.20
N LYS A 340 2.43 -16.87 -17.82
CA LYS A 340 2.90 -15.49 -18.04
C LYS A 340 2.83 -14.64 -16.78
N ARG A 341 2.05 -15.07 -15.78
CA ARG A 341 1.96 -14.43 -14.48
C ARG A 341 3.12 -14.92 -13.61
N ASP A 342 3.85 -13.98 -13.01
CA ASP A 342 4.87 -14.28 -12.01
C ASP A 342 4.29 -15.10 -10.84
N VAL A 343 5.10 -16.02 -10.31
CA VAL A 343 4.76 -16.79 -9.10
C VAL A 343 4.54 -15.85 -7.91
N LEU A 344 3.66 -16.25 -6.99
CA LEU A 344 3.51 -15.55 -5.71
C LEU A 344 4.26 -16.33 -4.64
N ARG A 345 5.12 -15.64 -3.90
CA ARG A 345 5.86 -16.22 -2.77
C ARG A 345 5.33 -15.72 -1.45
N ILE A 346 5.21 -16.63 -0.49
CA ILE A 346 4.93 -16.33 0.91
C ILE A 346 6.12 -16.87 1.71
N ASP A 347 6.98 -15.96 2.14
CA ASP A 347 8.22 -16.33 2.80
C ASP A 347 8.03 -16.46 4.32
N SER A 348 8.98 -17.12 4.97
CA SER A 348 9.11 -17.15 6.44
C SER A 348 7.87 -17.65 7.20
N ILE A 349 7.18 -18.66 6.67
CA ILE A 349 6.06 -19.32 7.34
C ILE A 349 6.60 -20.20 8.47
N PRO A 350 6.08 -20.10 9.71
CA PRO A 350 6.50 -20.95 10.82
C PRO A 350 6.27 -22.44 10.52
N SER A 351 7.25 -23.29 10.83
CA SER A 351 7.15 -24.75 10.59
C SER A 351 6.02 -25.42 11.36
N THR A 352 5.53 -24.79 12.44
CA THR A 352 4.33 -25.22 13.18
C THR A 352 3.05 -25.18 12.34
N SER A 353 3.02 -24.38 11.27
CA SER A 353 1.87 -24.26 10.36
C SER A 353 1.96 -25.21 9.15
N LEU A 354 3.06 -25.95 9.01
CA LEU A 354 3.31 -26.80 7.84
C LEU A 354 2.23 -27.88 7.66
N ASP A 355 1.93 -28.64 8.71
CA ASP A 355 0.96 -29.73 8.63
C ASP A 355 -0.45 -29.22 8.32
N GLY A 356 -0.85 -28.10 8.93
CA GLY A 356 -2.14 -27.46 8.66
C GLY A 356 -2.25 -26.95 7.22
N ILE A 357 -1.16 -26.39 6.67
CA ILE A 357 -1.12 -25.97 5.25
C ILE A 357 -1.21 -27.19 4.33
N LYS A 358 -0.50 -28.28 4.60
CA LYS A 358 -0.59 -29.52 3.80
C LYS A 358 -2.01 -30.11 3.83
N GLU A 359 -2.64 -30.17 5.00
CA GLU A 359 -4.03 -30.63 5.14
C GLU A 359 -5.01 -29.75 4.35
N TRP A 360 -4.84 -28.43 4.42
CA TRP A 360 -5.64 -27.48 3.66
C TRP A 360 -5.46 -27.65 2.14
N LEU A 361 -4.21 -27.78 1.66
CA LEU A 361 -3.91 -28.01 0.24
C LEU A 361 -4.53 -29.32 -0.27
N ASN A 362 -4.46 -30.40 0.54
CA ASN A 362 -5.10 -31.66 0.21
C ASN A 362 -6.63 -31.56 0.16
N THR A 363 -7.24 -30.85 1.11
CA THR A 363 -8.71 -30.68 1.18
C THR A 363 -9.24 -29.85 0.00
N THR A 364 -8.41 -28.95 -0.53
CA THR A 364 -8.74 -28.09 -1.68
C THR A 364 -8.33 -28.69 -3.03
N ASP A 365 -7.85 -29.93 -3.06
CA ASP A 365 -7.36 -30.64 -4.25
C ASP A 365 -6.24 -29.87 -4.99
N LEU A 366 -5.39 -29.18 -4.23
CA LEU A 366 -4.23 -28.47 -4.75
C LEU A 366 -2.99 -29.35 -4.62
N LYS A 367 -2.42 -29.74 -5.76
CA LYS A 367 -1.17 -30.49 -5.79
C LYS A 367 -0.03 -29.63 -5.25
N TYR A 368 0.72 -30.19 -4.29
CA TYR A 368 1.91 -29.56 -3.76
C TYR A 368 3.14 -30.46 -3.82
N TYR A 369 4.30 -29.81 -3.80
CA TYR A 369 5.63 -30.43 -3.73
C TYR A 369 6.42 -29.85 -2.55
N GLU A 370 7.46 -30.56 -2.13
CA GLU A 370 8.36 -30.13 -1.05
C GLU A 370 9.78 -30.07 -1.60
N SER A 371 10.46 -28.95 -1.38
CA SER A 371 11.84 -28.73 -1.77
C SER A 371 12.67 -28.27 -0.58
N ARG A 372 13.92 -28.75 -0.51
CA ARG A 372 14.88 -28.30 0.51
C ARG A 372 15.51 -26.95 0.19
N LEU A 373 15.43 -26.51 -1.06
CA LEU A 373 16.05 -25.29 -1.57
C LEU A 373 15.00 -24.38 -2.22
N ASN A 374 15.30 -23.08 -2.27
CA ASN A 374 14.53 -22.15 -3.07
C ASN A 374 14.85 -22.34 -4.55
N LEU A 375 13.81 -22.42 -5.38
CA LEU A 375 13.97 -22.59 -6.82
C LEU A 375 13.95 -21.24 -7.54
N ASN A 376 14.64 -21.17 -8.68
CA ASN A 376 14.53 -20.01 -9.58
C ASN A 376 13.39 -20.25 -10.58
N TRP A 377 12.20 -19.76 -10.24
CA TRP A 377 10.97 -20.01 -11.01
C TRP A 377 10.93 -19.33 -12.37
N ARG A 378 11.60 -18.18 -12.54
CA ARG A 378 11.55 -17.43 -13.81
C ARG A 378 12.10 -18.25 -15.01
N PRO A 379 13.31 -18.84 -14.94
CA PRO A 379 13.81 -19.74 -15.99
C PRO A 379 12.95 -21.00 -16.19
N ILE A 380 12.40 -21.56 -15.11
CA ILE A 380 11.55 -22.76 -15.16
C ILE A 380 10.28 -22.44 -15.96
N LEU A 381 9.55 -21.40 -15.57
CA LEU A 381 8.32 -20.99 -16.25
C LEU A 381 8.57 -20.53 -17.69
N LYS A 382 9.71 -19.89 -17.96
CA LYS A 382 10.10 -19.54 -19.33
C LYS A 382 10.26 -20.79 -20.21
N THR A 383 11.02 -21.79 -19.74
CA THR A 383 11.20 -23.07 -20.45
C THR A 383 9.86 -23.76 -20.73
N ILE A 384 8.95 -23.77 -19.75
CA ILE A 384 7.61 -24.35 -19.90
C ILE A 384 6.76 -23.56 -20.91
N THR A 385 6.87 -22.23 -20.90
CA THR A 385 6.10 -21.37 -21.82
C THR A 385 6.61 -21.48 -23.26
N ASP A 386 7.92 -21.68 -23.44
CA ASP A 386 8.56 -21.80 -24.75
C ASP A 386 8.27 -23.16 -25.41
N ASP A 387 8.23 -24.26 -24.62
CA ASP A 387 7.92 -25.61 -25.13
C ASP A 387 7.03 -26.43 -24.16
N PRO A 388 5.70 -26.21 -24.17
CA PRO A 388 4.77 -26.92 -23.29
C PRO A 388 4.64 -28.42 -23.59
N GLU A 389 4.81 -28.84 -24.85
CA GLU A 389 4.68 -30.25 -25.25
C GLU A 389 5.82 -31.07 -24.66
N LYS A 390 7.06 -30.58 -24.82
CA LYS A 390 8.23 -31.22 -24.24
C LYS A 390 8.15 -31.32 -22.71
N PHE A 391 7.64 -30.27 -22.04
CA PHE A 391 7.42 -30.31 -20.59
C PHE A 391 6.52 -31.48 -20.18
N ILE A 392 5.44 -31.74 -20.91
CA ILE A 392 4.53 -32.85 -20.63
C ILE A 392 5.20 -34.20 -20.93
N GLU A 393 5.96 -34.30 -22.02
CA GLU A 393 6.71 -35.52 -22.38
C GLU A 393 7.78 -35.89 -21.35
N ASP A 394 8.46 -34.89 -20.77
CA ASP A 394 9.50 -35.03 -19.75
C ASP A 394 8.93 -35.32 -18.34
N GLY A 395 7.62 -35.56 -18.20
CA GLY A 395 6.97 -35.91 -16.93
C GLY A 395 6.40 -34.72 -16.16
N GLY A 396 6.32 -33.54 -16.76
CA GLY A 396 5.68 -32.36 -16.20
C GLY A 396 6.32 -31.92 -14.88
N TRP A 397 5.50 -31.79 -13.83
CA TRP A 397 5.95 -31.33 -12.52
C TRP A 397 6.73 -32.36 -11.70
N GLU A 398 6.96 -33.57 -12.21
CA GLU A 398 7.60 -34.66 -11.45
C GLU A 398 9.07 -34.35 -11.08
N PHE A 399 9.74 -33.43 -11.80
CA PHE A 399 11.09 -32.99 -11.43
C PHE A 399 11.17 -32.34 -10.04
N LEU A 400 10.04 -31.87 -9.49
CA LEU A 400 9.95 -31.33 -8.14
C LEU A 400 9.91 -32.42 -7.07
N ASN A 401 9.66 -33.68 -7.44
CA ASN A 401 9.59 -34.82 -6.54
C ASN A 401 10.98 -35.41 -6.25
N MET A 402 11.90 -34.57 -5.75
CA MET A 402 13.31 -34.93 -5.57
C MET A 402 13.57 -36.06 -4.54
N GLU A 403 12.57 -36.42 -3.72
CA GLU A 403 12.71 -37.50 -2.72
C GLU A 403 12.51 -38.91 -3.30
N VAL A 404 11.87 -39.06 -4.48
CA VAL A 404 11.75 -40.36 -5.16
C VAL A 404 13.06 -40.74 -5.85
N SER A 405 13.85 -39.76 -6.30
CA SER A 405 15.18 -39.99 -6.88
C SER A 405 16.25 -40.38 -5.85
N ASP A 406 16.09 -40.05 -4.57
CA ASP A 406 17.08 -40.35 -3.53
C ASP A 406 16.84 -41.70 -2.81
N SER A 407 15.70 -42.37 -3.06
CA SER A 407 15.33 -43.62 -2.35
C SER A 407 15.54 -44.92 -3.15
N GLU A 408 15.96 -44.84 -4.43
CA GLU A 408 16.23 -46.00 -5.31
C GLU A 408 17.69 -46.06 -5.82
N SER A 409 18.63 -45.33 -5.21
CA SER A 409 20.05 -45.37 -5.65
C SER A 409 21.05 -45.31 -4.50
N GLU A 410 21.14 -46.37 -3.70
CA GLU A 410 22.33 -46.69 -2.88
C GLU A 410 23.51 -47.23 -3.74
N ASN A 411 23.71 -46.75 -4.97
CA ASN A 411 24.95 -47.05 -5.71
C ASN A 411 25.24 -46.13 -6.93
N SER A 412 25.33 -44.83 -6.72
CA SER A 412 25.99 -43.95 -7.69
C SER A 412 26.85 -42.93 -6.96
N GLU A 413 28.16 -43.13 -7.10
CA GLU A 413 29.21 -42.23 -6.67
C GLU A 413 28.94 -40.80 -7.19
N GLU A 414 29.08 -39.84 -6.28
CA GLU A 414 29.53 -38.46 -6.49
C GLU A 414 29.65 -38.02 -7.97
N SER A 415 28.61 -37.38 -8.50
CA SER A 415 28.75 -36.53 -9.68
C SER A 415 28.08 -35.17 -9.42
N ASP A 416 28.77 -34.41 -8.57
CA ASP A 416 28.73 -32.96 -8.63
C ASP A 416 29.24 -32.52 -10.01
N GLN A 417 28.32 -32.32 -10.96
CA GLN A 417 28.58 -31.55 -12.16
C GLN A 417 27.61 -30.37 -12.21
N GLY A 418 27.97 -29.36 -11.43
CA GLY A 418 27.62 -27.98 -11.75
C GLY A 418 27.88 -27.71 -13.24
N TYR A 419 26.84 -27.22 -13.90
CA TYR A 419 26.80 -26.77 -15.28
C TYR A 419 28.12 -26.08 -15.72
N VAL A 420 28.85 -26.70 -16.66
CA VAL A 420 30.00 -26.10 -17.34
C VAL A 420 29.54 -25.70 -18.75
N PRO A 421 29.52 -24.40 -19.11
CA PRO A 421 29.24 -23.99 -20.48
C PRO A 421 30.37 -24.48 -21.39
N SER A 422 30.02 -25.16 -22.49
CA SER A 422 31.01 -25.58 -23.48
C SER A 422 31.44 -24.38 -24.33
N ASP A 423 32.75 -24.11 -24.30
CA ASP A 423 33.44 -23.23 -25.24
C ASP A 423 33.32 -23.80 -26.67
N VAL A 424 32.43 -23.22 -27.47
CA VAL A 424 32.53 -23.25 -28.92
C VAL A 424 32.45 -21.82 -29.44
N GLN A 425 33.63 -21.25 -29.67
CA GLN A 425 33.82 -20.09 -30.53
C GLN A 425 33.17 -20.35 -31.90
N SER A 426 32.15 -19.55 -32.22
CA SER A 426 31.92 -19.12 -33.58
C SER A 426 31.51 -17.65 -33.54
N GLU A 427 32.42 -16.79 -33.99
CA GLU A 427 32.13 -15.40 -34.28
C GLU A 427 31.09 -15.32 -35.41
N SER A 428 30.00 -14.60 -35.20
CA SER A 428 29.36 -13.77 -36.24
C SER A 428 28.35 -12.83 -35.59
N ALA A 429 28.40 -11.58 -36.06
CA ALA A 429 27.82 -10.40 -35.45
C ALA A 429 26.30 -10.28 -35.58
N SER A 430 25.77 -9.48 -34.64
CA SER A 430 24.63 -8.56 -34.72
C SER A 430 23.22 -9.11 -34.90
N GLU A 431 22.38 -8.93 -33.88
CA GLU A 431 21.21 -8.03 -33.87
C GLU A 431 20.51 -8.16 -32.49
N ASP A 432 20.72 -7.19 -31.60
CA ASP A 432 20.09 -7.11 -30.28
C ASP A 432 18.70 -6.43 -30.41
N GLU A 433 17.63 -7.19 -30.23
CA GLU A 433 16.27 -6.71 -29.93
C GLU A 433 15.92 -7.15 -28.50
N ASP A 434 16.19 -6.28 -27.51
CA ASP A 434 15.77 -6.49 -26.12
C ASP A 434 14.65 -5.51 -25.74
N ASP A 435 13.46 -6.09 -25.54
CA ASP A 435 12.26 -5.50 -24.95
C ASP A 435 12.24 -5.82 -23.45
N ASP A 436 12.74 -4.91 -22.62
CA ASP A 436 12.63 -5.00 -21.16
C ASP A 436 12.00 -3.71 -20.59
N SER A 437 10.70 -3.82 -20.29
CA SER A 437 9.89 -2.82 -19.60
C SER A 437 9.97 -3.03 -18.08
N GLU A 438 11.01 -2.50 -17.43
CA GLU A 438 11.06 -2.38 -15.97
C GLU A 438 10.72 -0.95 -15.51
N SER A 439 9.64 -0.84 -14.70
CA SER A 439 9.18 0.40 -14.09
C SER A 439 10.04 0.77 -12.88
N LEU A 440 10.93 1.75 -13.04
CA LEU A 440 11.74 2.30 -11.95
C LEU A 440 10.98 3.39 -11.18
N VAL A 441 10.67 3.09 -9.92
CA VAL A 441 10.22 4.06 -8.92
C VAL A 441 11.45 4.79 -8.33
N GLU A 442 11.61 6.07 -8.62
CA GLU A 442 12.59 6.93 -7.94
C GLU A 442 12.18 7.11 -6.47
N SER A 443 13.00 6.58 -5.56
CA SER A 443 12.98 6.87 -4.13
C SER A 443 14.08 7.90 -3.88
N GLU A 444 13.73 9.13 -3.53
CA GLU A 444 14.69 10.13 -3.06
C GLU A 444 14.66 10.13 -1.52
N ASP A 445 15.74 9.64 -0.92
CA ASP A 445 16.13 9.83 0.48
C ASP A 445 16.67 11.25 0.64
N ASP A 446 16.09 12.03 1.57
CA ASP A 446 16.71 13.23 2.13
C ASP A 446 17.32 12.85 3.48
N ALA A 447 18.65 12.79 3.52
CA ALA A 447 19.46 12.69 4.73
C ALA A 447 19.78 14.11 5.22
N GLU A 448 19.35 14.43 6.44
CA GLU A 448 19.89 15.54 7.22
C GLU A 448 20.71 14.92 8.36
N GLU A 449 22.03 15.13 8.29
CA GLU A 449 23.02 14.84 9.32
C GLU A 449 22.78 15.74 10.54
N ASP A 450 22.79 15.18 11.75
CA ASP A 450 23.25 15.92 12.92
C ASP A 450 24.11 15.01 13.80
N SER A 451 25.18 15.60 14.28
CA SER A 451 26.44 15.01 14.75
C SER A 451 26.34 14.16 16.02
N ASP A 452 27.00 13.00 16.00
CA ASP A 452 27.48 12.28 17.19
C ASP A 452 29.02 12.38 17.27
N GLU A 453 29.53 12.98 18.34
CA GLU A 453 30.90 12.78 18.83
C GLU A 453 30.88 12.64 20.38
N ASP A 454 31.16 11.41 20.80
CA ASP A 454 31.94 10.94 21.95
C ASP A 454 31.72 11.49 23.38
N SER A 455 31.41 10.59 24.32
CA SER A 455 32.45 9.95 25.15
C SER A 455 31.90 9.07 26.27
N ASP A 456 32.54 7.92 26.44
CA ASP A 456 32.33 6.92 27.49
C ASP A 456 32.62 7.45 28.90
N GLN A 457 31.77 7.05 29.85
CA GLN A 457 32.09 6.50 31.20
C GLN A 457 31.08 6.99 32.25
N ASP A 458 30.08 6.16 32.55
CA ASP A 458 29.82 5.85 33.97
C ASP A 458 29.05 4.54 34.08
N ARG A 459 29.66 3.57 34.77
CA ARG A 459 29.01 2.29 35.10
C ARG A 459 27.83 2.58 36.02
N GLY A 460 26.62 2.42 35.49
CA GLY A 460 25.38 2.55 36.27
C GLY A 460 25.38 1.63 37.49
N LYS A 461 24.93 2.16 38.63
CA LYS A 461 24.71 1.40 39.86
C LYS A 461 23.72 0.26 39.60
N THR A 462 23.98 -0.92 40.14
CA THR A 462 23.11 -2.09 39.98
C THR A 462 21.76 -1.87 40.67
N TRP A 463 20.71 -2.53 40.15
CA TRP A 463 19.34 -2.44 40.65
C TRP A 463 19.20 -2.67 42.17
N GLU A 464 20.01 -3.56 42.75
CA GLU A 464 20.03 -3.79 44.19
C GLU A 464 20.54 -2.58 45.01
N GLU A 465 21.37 -1.72 44.43
CA GLU A 465 21.86 -0.50 45.08
C GLU A 465 20.77 0.58 45.09
N LEU A 466 20.02 0.69 43.99
CA LEU A 466 18.87 1.60 43.86
C LEU A 466 17.70 1.21 44.77
N GLU A 467 17.38 -0.08 44.91
CA GLU A 467 16.34 -0.54 45.83
C GLU A 467 16.71 -0.29 47.30
N ARG A 468 17.98 -0.46 47.65
CA ARG A 468 18.48 -0.19 49.00
C ARG A 468 18.40 1.31 49.33
N GLU A 469 18.76 2.18 48.38
CA GLU A 469 18.68 3.63 48.56
C GLU A 469 17.21 4.10 48.73
N ALA A 470 16.29 3.57 47.92
CA ALA A 470 14.86 3.87 48.02
C ALA A 470 14.23 3.39 49.35
N SER A 471 14.53 2.16 49.78
CA SER A 471 14.03 1.64 51.07
C SER A 471 14.55 2.41 52.28
N THR A 472 15.75 2.99 52.17
CA THR A 472 16.34 3.80 53.24
C THR A 472 15.69 5.17 53.31
N ALA A 473 15.38 5.79 52.16
CA ALA A 473 14.68 7.06 52.08
C ALA A 473 13.23 7.00 52.59
N ASP A 474 12.52 5.89 52.33
CA ASP A 474 11.17 5.68 52.86
C ASP A 474 11.16 5.43 54.38
N ARG A 475 12.26 4.88 54.92
CA ARG A 475 12.42 4.68 56.37
C ARG A 475 12.81 5.95 57.11
N GLU A 476 13.51 6.88 56.45
CA GLU A 476 13.84 8.20 57.02
C GLU A 476 12.66 9.19 56.98
N LYS A 477 11.73 9.06 56.02
CA LYS A 477 10.48 9.82 55.99
C LYS A 477 9.38 9.16 56.84
N GLY A 478 9.62 9.10 58.15
CA GLY A 478 8.63 8.65 59.12
C GLY A 478 7.37 9.53 59.14
N ASN A 479 6.24 8.93 58.77
CA ASN A 479 4.90 9.04 59.38
C ASN A 479 4.44 10.40 59.98
N ASP A 480 4.43 11.49 59.22
CA ASP A 480 3.65 12.68 59.58
C ASP A 480 2.21 12.56 59.06
N SER A 481 1.32 12.15 59.97
CA SER A 481 -0.13 12.08 59.82
C SER A 481 -0.72 13.47 59.54
N ASP A 482 -1.02 13.75 58.27
CA ASP A 482 -1.59 15.02 57.81
C ASP A 482 -3.07 15.15 58.26
N SER A 483 -3.31 15.93 59.32
CA SER A 483 -4.64 16.14 59.92
C SER A 483 -5.60 16.90 58.99
N GLU A 484 -6.90 16.58 59.06
CA GLU A 484 -7.96 17.11 58.16
C GLU A 484 -8.06 18.66 58.12
N GLU A 485 -7.48 19.38 59.08
CA GLU A 485 -7.46 20.84 59.10
C GLU A 485 -6.54 21.47 58.03
N GLU A 486 -5.45 20.78 57.65
CA GLU A 486 -4.53 21.29 56.62
C GLU A 486 -5.14 21.16 55.20
N ARG A 487 -5.93 20.11 54.98
CA ARG A 487 -6.66 19.86 53.73
C ARG A 487 -7.75 20.92 53.47
N LYS A 488 -8.41 21.43 54.52
CA LYS A 488 -9.40 22.52 54.42
C LYS A 488 -8.76 23.88 54.12
N ARG A 489 -7.58 24.18 54.66
CA ARG A 489 -6.83 25.43 54.34
C ARG A 489 -6.34 25.48 52.90
N ARG A 490 -5.97 24.34 52.29
CA ARG A 490 -5.55 24.27 50.87
C ARG A 490 -6.72 24.47 49.90
N LYS A 491 -7.93 23.96 50.22
CA LYS A 491 -9.13 24.19 49.39
C LYS A 491 -9.60 25.65 49.35
N LEU A 492 -9.44 26.42 50.44
CA LEU A 492 -9.80 27.85 50.48
C LEU A 492 -8.84 28.76 49.71
N LYS A 493 -7.56 28.37 49.53
CA LYS A 493 -6.58 29.14 48.74
C LYS A 493 -6.69 28.95 47.23
N ALA A 494 -7.37 27.90 46.75
CA ALA A 494 -7.51 27.61 45.32
C ALA A 494 -8.60 28.43 44.60
N PHE A 495 -9.56 29.02 45.33
CA PHE A 495 -10.63 29.85 44.75
C PHE A 495 -10.29 31.35 44.60
N GLY A 496 -9.06 31.77 44.93
CA GLY A 496 -8.66 33.19 44.99
C GLY A 496 -7.92 33.76 43.77
N LYS A 497 -7.78 33.04 42.65
CA LYS A 497 -7.10 33.54 41.43
C LYS A 497 -7.91 33.28 40.15
N ALA A 498 -9.08 33.93 40.05
CA ALA A 498 -9.69 34.23 38.76
C ALA A 498 -9.53 35.73 38.49
N ARG A 499 -8.78 36.08 37.43
CA ARG A 499 -8.46 37.46 37.04
C ARG A 499 -9.66 38.07 36.29
N ALA A 500 -9.92 39.34 36.55
CA ALA A 500 -11.07 40.13 36.07
C ALA A 500 -11.10 40.32 34.53
N PRO A 501 -12.30 40.52 33.93
CA PRO A 501 -12.46 40.78 32.50
C PRO A 501 -12.11 42.22 32.10
N GLU A 502 -11.50 42.37 30.91
CA GLU A 502 -11.18 43.65 30.26
C GLU A 502 -12.42 44.45 29.85
N LYS A 503 -12.34 45.77 30.02
CA LYS A 503 -13.34 46.75 29.57
C LYS A 503 -13.33 46.89 28.05
N ARG A 504 -14.45 46.59 27.38
CA ARG A 504 -14.76 47.06 26.02
C ARG A 504 -15.47 48.42 26.09
N ASN A 505 -14.98 49.40 25.32
CA ASN A 505 -15.65 50.68 25.09
C ASN A 505 -16.93 50.50 24.25
N PRO A 506 -17.98 51.30 24.48
CA PRO A 506 -19.21 51.26 23.69
C PRO A 506 -19.11 52.04 22.36
N PRO A 507 -19.95 51.71 21.36
CA PRO A 507 -20.03 52.45 20.10
C PRO A 507 -20.82 53.76 20.25
N GLU A 508 -20.40 54.78 19.51
CA GLU A 508 -21.04 56.09 19.41
C GLU A 508 -22.48 56.01 18.88
N ALA A 509 -23.38 56.67 19.60
CA ALA A 509 -24.75 56.90 19.17
C ALA A 509 -24.82 58.14 18.26
N PHE A 510 -25.43 57.96 17.09
CA PHE A 510 -25.90 59.02 16.22
C PHE A 510 -26.84 59.97 16.98
N GLN A 511 -26.43 61.23 17.15
CA GLN A 511 -27.35 62.33 17.42
C GLN A 511 -27.89 62.88 16.10
N ARG A 512 -29.20 62.78 15.92
CA ARG A 512 -29.97 63.72 15.08
C ARG A 512 -30.06 65.04 15.84
N GLY A 513 -29.56 66.12 15.22
CA GLY A 513 -29.93 67.50 15.55
C GLY A 513 -30.85 68.06 14.45
N PRO A 514 -31.75 69.00 14.78
CA PRO A 514 -32.76 69.50 13.85
C PRO A 514 -32.28 70.71 13.03
N ASN A 515 -32.73 70.74 11.77
CA ASN A 515 -32.93 71.82 10.80
C ASN A 515 -32.36 71.50 9.42
#